data_AF-A0A2N2G2R1-F1
#
_entry.id   AF-A0A2N2G2R1-F1
#
_cell.length_a   1.000
_cell.length_b   1.000
_cell.length_c   1.000
_cell.angle_alpha   90.00
_cell.angle_beta   90.00
_cell.angle_gamma   90.00
#
_symmetry.space_group_name_H-M   'P 1'
#
loop_
_entity.id
_entity.type
_entity.pdbx_description
1 polymer ?
#
loop_
_entity_poly.entity_id
_entity_poly.type
_entity_poly.pdbx_seq_one_letter_code
_entity_poly.pdbx_strand_id
1 'polypeptide(L)' 'MFVKLNERVYLNMARITRTKIDHVEDGIRVRFYEGKDQVAKSKRFESVEEANAWLVELLNQIQ' A
#
# COMPACT_ATOMS: atom_id res chain seq x y z
N MET A 1 13.91 0.46 -5.58
CA MET A 1 13.69 -0.97 -5.24
C MET A 1 12.24 -1.32 -5.57
N PHE A 2 11.99 -2.44 -6.26
CA PHE A 2 10.65 -2.82 -6.69
C PHE A 2 10.07 -3.92 -5.81
N VAL A 3 8.83 -3.75 -5.36
CA VAL A 3 8.08 -4.76 -4.59
C VAL A 3 6.83 -5.17 -5.35
N LYS A 4 6.51 -6.46 -5.38
CA LYS A 4 5.30 -6.95 -6.03
C LYS A 4 4.08 -6.57 -5.21
N LEU A 5 3.21 -5.71 -5.76
CA LEU A 5 1.97 -5.30 -5.11
C LEU A 5 0.83 -6.29 -5.39
N ASN A 6 0.76 -6.78 -6.62
CA ASN A 6 -0.16 -7.82 -7.09
C ASN A 6 0.43 -8.54 -8.31
N GLU A 7 -0.33 -9.42 -8.95
CA GLU A 7 0.15 -10.22 -10.09
C GLU A 7 0.65 -9.40 -11.29
N ARG A 8 0.16 -8.17 -11.45
CA ARG A 8 0.41 -7.33 -12.63
C ARG A 8 1.19 -6.06 -12.33
N VAL A 9 1.47 -5.76 -11.06
CA VAL A 9 2.02 -4.48 -10.64
C VAL A 9 3.17 -4.67 -9.66
N TYR A 10 4.30 -4.06 -10.01
CA TYR A 10 5.43 -3.83 -9.12
C TYR A 10 5.48 -2.36 -8.75
N LEU A 11 5.64 -2.07 -7.46
CA LEU A 11 5.71 -0.73 -6.91
C LEU A 11 7.17 -0.33 -6.69
N ASN A 12 7.57 0.83 -7.23
CA ASN A 12 8.91 1.37 -6.97
C ASN A 12 8.92 2.10 -5.63
N MET A 13 9.32 1.39 -4.57
CA MET A 13 9.32 1.89 -3.20
C MET A 13 10.30 3.05 -2.97
N ALA A 14 11.28 3.26 -3.85
CA ALA A 14 12.19 4.41 -3.75
C ALA A 14 11.54 5.74 -4.14
N ARG A 15 10.39 5.70 -4.84
CA ARG A 15 9.66 6.89 -5.26
C ARG A 15 8.47 7.22 -4.37
N ILE A 16 8.03 6.26 -3.56
CA ILE A 16 6.86 6.45 -2.68
C ILE A 16 7.23 7.42 -1.57
N THR A 17 6.54 8.56 -1.54
CA THR A 17 6.76 9.62 -0.55
C THR A 17 5.84 9.49 0.65
N ARG A 18 4.69 8.81 0.49
CA ARG A 18 3.71 8.61 1.57
C ARG A 18 2.85 7.38 1.33
N THR A 19 2.60 6.64 2.39
CA THR A 19 1.61 5.57 2.45
C THR A 19 0.52 5.93 3.46
N LYS A 20 -0.76 5.70 3.14
CA LYS A 20 -1.90 6.02 4.01
C LYS A 20 -2.87 4.85 4.08
N ILE A 21 -3.31 4.48 5.28
CA ILE A 21 -4.46 3.59 5.48
C ILE A 21 -5.71 4.48 5.52
N ASP A 22 -6.67 4.21 4.64
CA ASP A 22 -7.83 5.07 4.41
C ASP A 22 -9.11 4.26 4.50
N HIS A 23 -10.13 4.84 5.13
CA HIS A 23 -11.48 4.30 5.15
C HIS A 23 -12.22 4.81 3.91
N VAL A 24 -12.71 3.89 3.09
CA VAL A 24 -13.64 4.15 1.99
C VAL A 24 -14.99 3.52 2.35
N GLU A 25 -16.07 3.97 1.70
CA GLU A 25 -17.43 3.45 1.94
C GLU A 25 -17.49 1.90 1.86
N ASP A 26 -16.65 1.32 1.01
CA ASP A 26 -16.45 -0.12 0.84
C ASP A 26 -15.24 -0.66 1.62
N GLY A 27 -14.97 -0.20 2.84
CA GLY A 27 -13.94 -0.78 3.73
C GLY A 27 -12.58 -0.08 3.69
N ILE A 28 -11.52 -0.77 4.09
CA ILE A 28 -10.22 -0.13 4.36
C ILE A 28 -9.21 -0.46 3.26
N ARG A 29 -8.40 0.53 2.84
CA ARG A 29 -7.34 0.34 1.83
C ARG A 29 -6.08 1.10 2.18
N VAL A 30 -4.95 0.52 1.80
CA VAL A 30 -3.65 1.19 1.80
C VAL A 30 -3.47 1.91 0.45
N ARG A 31 -3.18 3.21 0.48
CA ARG A 31 -2.89 4.04 -0.68
C ARG A 31 -1.43 4.46 -0.68
N PHE A 32 -0.80 4.40 -1.84
CA PHE A 32 0.59 4.80 -2.04
C PHE A 32 0.65 6.06 -2.90
N TYR A 33 1.48 7.02 -2.48
CA TYR A 33 1.59 8.32 -3.12
C TYR A 33 3.03 8.61 -3.57
N GLU A 34 3.14 9.23 -4.74
CA GLU A 34 4.34 9.94 -5.20
C GLU A 34 4.03 11.44 -5.21
N GLY A 35 4.52 12.16 -4.21
CA GLY A 35 4.11 13.53 -3.94
C GLY A 35 2.63 13.61 -3.57
N LYS A 36 1.83 14.26 -4.43
CA LYS A 36 0.37 14.41 -4.26
C LYS A 36 -0.42 13.31 -4.97
N ASP A 37 0.19 12.63 -5.93
CA ASP A 37 -0.50 11.70 -6.81
C ASP A 37 -0.57 10.32 -6.19
N GLN A 38 -1.78 9.75 -6.15
CA GLN A 38 -1.96 8.36 -5.77
C GLN A 38 -1.55 7.47 -6.94
N VAL A 39 -0.46 6.71 -6.78
CA VAL A 39 0.06 5.83 -7.84
C VAL A 39 -0.41 4.40 -7.71
N ALA A 40 -0.80 3.97 -6.51
CA ALA A 40 -1.30 2.62 -6.27
C ALA A 40 -2.24 2.52 -5.07
N LYS A 41 -2.95 1.38 -4.98
CA LYS A 41 -3.75 0.98 -3.82
C LYS A 41 -3.71 -0.52 -3.63
N SER A 42 -3.82 -0.95 -2.38
CA SER A 42 -3.93 -2.36 -2.01
C SER A 42 -5.31 -2.94 -2.34
N LYS A 43 -5.46 -4.23 -2.01
CA LYS A 43 -6.77 -4.87 -1.80
C LYS A 43 -7.56 -4.18 -0.68
N ARG A 44 -8.85 -4.50 -0.59
CA ARG A 44 -9.73 -4.12 0.53
C ARG A 44 -9.39 -4.96 1.76
N PHE A 45 -9.48 -4.35 2.92
CA PHE A 45 -9.37 -4.96 4.25
C PHE A 45 -10.64 -4.70 5.06
N GLU A 46 -10.89 -5.55 6.05
CA GLU A 46 -12.03 -5.40 6.96
C GLU A 46 -11.72 -4.47 8.13
N SER A 47 -10.46 -4.44 8.59
CA SER A 47 -10.00 -3.62 9.71
C SER A 47 -8.70 -2.86 9.41
N VAL A 48 -8.41 -1.86 10.23
CA VAL A 48 -7.16 -1.07 10.12
C VAL A 48 -5.97 -1.94 10.50
N GLU A 49 -6.17 -2.84 11.46
CA GLU A 49 -5.19 -3.79 11.97
C GLU A 49 -4.73 -4.75 10.86
N GLU A 50 -5.66 -5.32 10.08
CA GLU A 50 -5.33 -6.16 8.93
C GLU A 50 -4.56 -5.41 7.86
N ALA A 51 -4.99 -4.18 7.54
CA ALA A 51 -4.32 -3.32 6.56
C ALA A 51 -2.90 -2.98 7.02
N ASN A 52 -2.72 -2.73 8.31
CA ASN A 52 -1.41 -2.42 8.90
C ASN A 52 -0.49 -3.63 8.92
N ALA A 53 -0.98 -4.81 9.33
CA ALA A 53 -0.20 -6.05 9.30
C ALA A 53 0.31 -6.36 7.89
N TRP A 54 -0.57 -6.29 6.89
CA TRP A 54 -0.19 -6.48 5.49
C TRP A 54 0.84 -5.44 5.01
N LEU A 55 0.69 -4.17 5.41
CA LEU A 55 1.65 -3.13 5.05
C LEU A 55 3.04 -3.41 5.66
N VAL A 56 3.10 -3.83 6.92
CA VAL A 56 4.37 -4.18 7.59
C VAL A 56 5.03 -5.36 6.87
N GLU A 57 4.29 -6.41 6.53
CA GLU A 57 4.81 -7.54 5.75
C GLU A 57 5.36 -7.11 4.38
N LEU A 58 4.67 -6.20 3.69
CA LEU A 58 5.11 -5.66 2.41
C LEU A 58 6.42 -4.88 2.57
N LEU A 59 6.55 -4.08 3.62
CA LEU A 59 7.75 -3.26 3.88
C LEU A 59 8.94 -4.12 4.33
N ASN A 60 8.71 -5.21 5.05
CA ASN A 60 9.76 -6.14 5.47
C ASN A 60 10.42 -6.86 4.28
N GLN A 61 9.76 -6.98 3.12
CA GLN A 61 10.39 -7.51 1.90
C GLN A 61 11.46 -6.58 1.32
N ILE A 62 11.53 -5.34 1.82
CA ILE A 62 12.46 -4.31 1.35
C ILE A 62 13.73 -4.28 2.22
N GLN A 63 13.67 -4.87 3.41
CA GLN A 63 14.70 -4.84 4.43
C GLN A 63 15.70 -5.98 4.25
#